data_AF-A0A434S4Q8-F1
#
_entry.id   AF-A0A434S4Q8-F1
#
_cell.length_a   1.000
_cell.length_b   1.000
_cell.length_c   1.000
_cell.angle_alpha   90.00
_cell.angle_beta   90.00
_cell.angle_gamma   90.00
#
_symmetry.space_group_name_H-M   'P 1'
#
loop_
_entity.id
_entity.type
_entity.pdbx_description
1 polymer ?
#
loop_
_entity_poly.entity_id
_entity_poly.type
_entity_poly.pdbx_seq_one_letter_code
_entity_poly.pdbx_strand_id
1 'polypeptide(L)'
;SHAIDRARVAEGEAAANWRDRANLLPPLAKAFSTDVGVEAASLGIQVHGGMGFIEETGAAALYRDARIAPIYEGTNGIQAIDLVSRKLPLGGGAHVHRYIGELKAMADAVRTSNIEGFGRTADNLDRALADLDEATRFLQRLLADGKADAAMAGATPYLRLISLAAGGAYLAQGGLADRGRVALCRFFAENLLGETRALKERVIDGAESLAAAGKALIA
;
A
#
# COMPACT_ATOMS: atom_id res chain seq x y z
N SER A 1 1.85 -15.25 5.42
CA SER A 1 1.57 -16.54 6.09
C SER A 1 0.37 -16.45 7.03
N HIS A 2 0.35 -15.57 8.03
CA HIS A 2 -0.70 -15.54 9.07
C HIS A 2 -2.16 -15.66 8.57
N ALA A 3 -2.59 -14.83 7.61
CA ALA A 3 -3.97 -14.89 7.11
C ALA A 3 -4.31 -16.23 6.41
N ILE A 4 -3.35 -16.83 5.71
CA ILE A 4 -3.50 -18.15 5.08
C ILE A 4 -3.65 -19.23 6.15
N ASP A 5 -2.82 -19.18 7.19
CA ASP A 5 -2.86 -20.15 8.27
C ASP A 5 -4.18 -20.06 9.04
N ARG A 6 -4.62 -18.84 9.36
CA ARG A 6 -5.92 -18.59 10.00
C ARG A 6 -7.10 -19.06 9.15
N ALA A 7 -7.02 -18.90 7.83
CA ALA A 7 -8.04 -19.39 6.90
C ALA A 7 -8.18 -20.91 6.84
N ARG A 8 -7.12 -21.66 7.20
CA ARG A 8 -7.12 -23.13 7.24
C ARG A 8 -7.71 -23.69 8.53
N VAL A 9 -7.50 -22.99 9.65
CA VAL A 9 -7.90 -23.47 10.99
C VAL A 9 -9.21 -22.89 11.49
N ALA A 10 -9.64 -21.73 10.96
CA ALA A 10 -10.93 -21.15 11.32
C ALA A 10 -12.09 -21.86 10.61
N GLU A 11 -13.28 -21.74 11.18
CA GLU A 11 -14.52 -22.29 10.63
C GLU A 11 -15.53 -21.20 10.29
N GLY A 12 -16.54 -21.56 9.48
CA GLY A 12 -17.65 -20.69 9.12
C GLY A 12 -17.24 -19.33 8.54
N GLU A 13 -17.90 -18.27 8.99
CA GLU A 13 -17.68 -16.90 8.52
C GLU A 13 -16.26 -16.40 8.80
N ALA A 14 -15.66 -16.81 9.94
CA ALA A 14 -14.29 -16.43 10.26
C ALA A 14 -13.30 -16.99 9.23
N ALA A 15 -13.49 -18.23 8.76
CA ALA A 15 -12.67 -18.82 7.71
C ALA A 15 -12.78 -18.03 6.40
N ALA A 16 -13.98 -17.63 6.00
CA ALA A 16 -14.21 -16.81 4.80
C ALA A 16 -13.49 -15.45 4.91
N ASN A 17 -13.59 -14.78 6.06
CA ASN A 17 -12.94 -13.50 6.30
C ASN A 17 -11.41 -13.60 6.19
N TRP A 18 -10.81 -14.66 6.73
CA TRP A 18 -9.38 -14.90 6.60
C TRP A 18 -8.95 -15.23 5.17
N ARG A 19 -9.78 -15.95 4.40
CA ARG A 19 -9.52 -16.20 2.96
C ARG A 19 -9.54 -14.91 2.16
N ASP A 20 -10.51 -14.04 2.40
CA ASP A 20 -10.57 -12.73 1.73
C ASP A 20 -9.34 -11.89 2.06
N ARG A 21 -8.92 -11.85 3.34
CA ARG A 21 -7.68 -11.18 3.76
C ARG A 21 -6.44 -11.79 3.09
N ALA A 22 -6.37 -13.12 3.01
CA ALA A 22 -5.28 -13.84 2.35
C ALA A 22 -5.23 -13.57 0.84
N ASN A 23 -6.36 -13.23 0.22
CA ASN A 23 -6.43 -12.84 -1.19
C ASN A 23 -6.12 -11.36 -1.43
N LEU A 24 -6.40 -10.49 -0.46
CA LEU A 24 -6.18 -9.04 -0.54
C LEU A 24 -4.70 -8.67 -0.43
N LEU A 25 -3.97 -9.28 0.50
CA LEU A 25 -2.59 -8.88 0.83
C LEU A 25 -1.51 -9.22 -0.21
N PRO A 26 -1.57 -10.33 -0.98
CA PRO A 26 -0.53 -10.68 -1.94
C PRO A 26 -0.17 -9.59 -2.97
N PRO A 27 -1.10 -8.92 -3.66
CA PRO A 27 -0.73 -7.87 -4.62
C PRO A 27 -0.02 -6.70 -3.95
N LEU A 28 -0.38 -6.34 -2.71
CA LEU A 28 0.33 -5.31 -1.93
C LEU A 28 1.75 -5.79 -1.60
N ALA A 29 1.86 -7.00 -1.05
CA ALA A 29 3.14 -7.60 -0.67
C ALA A 29 4.09 -7.73 -1.87
N LYS A 30 3.56 -8.00 -3.07
CA LYS A 30 4.35 -8.06 -4.30
C LYS A 30 4.70 -6.66 -4.80
N ALA A 31 3.71 -5.86 -5.18
CA ALA A 31 3.97 -4.64 -5.93
C ALA A 31 4.65 -3.57 -5.08
N PHE A 32 4.18 -3.35 -3.85
CA PHE A 32 4.75 -2.31 -2.99
C PHE A 32 6.17 -2.63 -2.56
N SER A 33 6.44 -3.87 -2.12
CA SER A 33 7.80 -4.23 -1.67
C SER A 33 8.82 -4.18 -2.81
N THR A 34 8.41 -4.52 -4.03
CA THR A 34 9.31 -4.49 -5.19
C THR A 34 9.54 -3.06 -5.71
N ASP A 35 8.53 -2.18 -5.68
CA ASP A 35 8.73 -0.75 -5.96
C ASP A 35 9.68 -0.12 -4.93
N VAL A 36 9.43 -0.34 -3.63
CA VAL A 36 10.30 0.15 -2.54
C VAL A 36 11.70 -0.45 -2.64
N GLY A 37 11.85 -1.71 -3.06
CA GLY A 37 13.14 -2.35 -3.27
C GLY A 37 13.97 -1.65 -4.34
N VAL A 38 13.33 -1.23 -5.44
CA VAL A 38 14.01 -0.45 -6.50
C VAL A 38 14.35 0.96 -6.00
N GLU A 39 13.43 1.63 -5.30
CA GLU A 39 13.68 2.96 -4.69
C GLU A 39 14.86 2.90 -3.72
N ALA A 40 14.90 1.91 -2.83
CA ALA A 40 15.96 1.72 -1.85
C ALA A 40 17.31 1.39 -2.52
N ALA A 41 17.33 0.52 -3.53
CA ALA A 41 18.56 0.23 -4.26
C ALA A 41 19.08 1.47 -5.03
N SER A 42 18.18 2.27 -5.60
CA SER A 42 18.52 3.53 -6.26
C SER A 42 19.11 4.55 -5.28
N LEU A 43 18.51 4.71 -4.09
CA LEU A 43 19.08 5.51 -3.02
C LEU A 43 20.45 4.98 -2.56
N GLY A 44 20.62 3.66 -2.53
CA GLY A 44 21.90 3.01 -2.23
C GLY A 44 23.02 3.44 -3.19
N ILE A 45 22.73 3.52 -4.49
CA ILE A 45 23.65 4.10 -5.48
C ILE A 45 23.95 5.57 -5.15
N GLN A 46 22.90 6.37 -4.91
CA GLN A 46 23.02 7.80 -4.67
C GLN A 46 23.91 8.14 -3.46
N VAL A 47 23.85 7.34 -2.39
CA VAL A 47 24.68 7.51 -1.18
C VAL A 47 26.18 7.40 -1.49
N HIS A 48 26.57 6.60 -2.49
CA HIS A 48 27.96 6.42 -2.91
C HIS A 48 28.42 7.47 -3.95
N GLY A 49 27.55 8.38 -4.38
CA GLY A 49 27.86 9.36 -5.42
C GLY A 49 28.24 8.70 -6.74
N GLY A 50 29.19 9.30 -7.49
CA GLY A 50 29.65 8.75 -8.77
C GLY A 50 30.21 7.33 -8.68
N MET A 51 30.82 6.97 -7.54
CA MET A 51 31.33 5.62 -7.31
C MET A 51 30.21 4.58 -7.27
N GLY A 52 29.00 4.93 -6.81
CA GLY A 52 27.87 4.00 -6.79
C GLY A 52 27.45 3.53 -8.19
N PHE A 53 27.80 4.27 -9.24
CA PHE A 53 27.54 3.91 -10.63
C PHE A 53 28.63 2.98 -11.21
N ILE A 54 29.78 2.90 -10.55
CA ILE A 54 30.91 2.07 -10.95
C ILE A 54 30.71 0.66 -10.41
N GLU A 55 30.78 -0.35 -11.28
CA GLU A 55 30.42 -1.75 -10.99
C GLU A 55 31.20 -2.35 -9.81
N GLU A 56 32.46 -1.94 -9.62
CA GLU A 56 33.34 -2.39 -8.54
C GLU A 56 32.79 -2.09 -7.13
N THR A 57 31.87 -1.12 -6.98
CA THR A 57 31.21 -0.85 -5.69
C THR A 57 30.08 -1.84 -5.36
N GLY A 58 29.58 -2.58 -6.36
CA GLY A 58 28.45 -3.50 -6.23
C GLY A 58 27.07 -2.85 -6.08
N ALA A 59 26.98 -1.52 -5.87
CA ALA A 59 25.71 -0.82 -5.70
C ALA A 59 24.85 -0.86 -6.99
N ALA A 60 25.47 -0.70 -8.16
CA ALA A 60 24.81 -0.81 -9.46
C ALA A 60 24.20 -2.20 -9.69
N ALA A 61 24.88 -3.27 -9.24
CA ALA A 61 24.38 -4.64 -9.36
C ALA A 61 23.08 -4.84 -8.56
N LEU A 62 23.02 -4.33 -7.32
CA LEU A 62 21.81 -4.43 -6.49
C LEU A 62 20.60 -3.73 -7.13
N TYR A 63 20.80 -2.60 -7.79
CA TYR A 63 19.72 -1.92 -8.52
C TYR A 63 19.24 -2.75 -9.73
N ARG A 64 20.18 -3.32 -10.51
CA ARG A 64 19.84 -4.21 -11.63
C ARG A 64 19.05 -5.43 -11.16
N ASP A 65 19.47 -6.05 -10.05
CA ASP A 65 18.81 -7.21 -9.46
C ASP A 65 17.42 -6.86 -8.90
N ALA A 66 17.28 -5.70 -8.25
CA ALA A 66 15.98 -5.24 -7.75
C ALA A 66 15.00 -4.94 -8.91
N ARG A 67 15.50 -4.47 -10.05
CA ARG A 67 14.66 -3.95 -11.15
C ARG A 67 13.76 -5.00 -11.79
N ILE A 68 14.12 -6.27 -11.74
CA ILE A 68 13.33 -7.36 -12.32
C ILE A 68 12.09 -7.70 -11.49
N ALA A 69 12.13 -7.46 -10.18
CA ALA A 69 11.06 -7.88 -9.27
C ALA A 69 9.71 -7.17 -9.53
N PRO A 70 9.65 -5.87 -9.88
CA PRO A 70 8.42 -5.23 -10.35
C PRO A 70 7.84 -5.79 -11.66
N ILE A 71 8.61 -6.57 -12.43
CA ILE A 71 8.26 -7.00 -13.79
C ILE A 71 7.77 -8.45 -13.81
N TYR A 72 8.50 -9.37 -13.18
CA TYR A 72 8.15 -10.80 -13.17
C TYR A 72 6.93 -11.11 -12.31
N GLU A 73 6.30 -12.26 -12.60
CA GLU A 73 5.12 -12.79 -11.90
C GLU A 73 3.93 -11.81 -11.89
N GLY A 74 3.80 -11.05 -12.99
CA GLY A 74 2.81 -10.00 -13.16
C GLY A 74 3.39 -8.64 -12.78
N THR A 75 3.40 -7.72 -13.75
CA THR A 75 3.93 -6.37 -13.54
C THR A 75 3.16 -5.66 -12.42
N ASN A 76 3.80 -4.69 -11.75
CA ASN A 76 3.15 -3.98 -10.65
C ASN A 76 1.84 -3.26 -11.08
N GLY A 77 1.74 -2.82 -12.33
CA GLY A 77 0.48 -2.32 -12.89
C GLY A 77 -0.61 -3.40 -13.00
N ILE A 78 -0.26 -4.62 -13.41
CA ILE A 78 -1.19 -5.75 -13.44
C ILE A 78 -1.62 -6.15 -12.02
N GLN A 79 -0.71 -6.10 -11.04
CA GLN A 79 -1.03 -6.35 -9.63
C GLN A 79 -2.00 -5.29 -9.07
N ALA A 80 -1.81 -4.03 -9.47
CA ALA A 80 -2.73 -2.94 -9.11
C ALA A 80 -4.13 -3.13 -9.73
N ILE A 81 -4.19 -3.51 -11.02
CA ILE A 81 -5.43 -3.84 -11.71
C ILE A 81 -6.12 -5.03 -11.04
N ASP A 82 -5.39 -6.09 -10.71
CA ASP A 82 -5.90 -7.25 -9.97
C ASP A 82 -6.53 -6.84 -8.64
N LEU A 83 -5.81 -6.02 -7.86
CA LEU A 83 -6.27 -5.50 -6.59
C LEU A 83 -7.64 -4.82 -6.74
N VAL A 84 -7.78 -3.87 -7.67
CA VAL A 84 -9.03 -3.11 -7.84
C VAL A 84 -10.13 -3.96 -8.46
N SER A 85 -9.85 -4.68 -9.56
CA SER A 85 -10.88 -5.37 -10.35
C SER A 85 -11.34 -6.69 -9.75
N ARG A 86 -10.46 -7.43 -9.05
CA ARG A 86 -10.76 -8.78 -8.55
C ARG A 86 -10.72 -8.89 -7.04
N LYS A 87 -9.82 -8.17 -6.35
CA LYS A 87 -9.68 -8.31 -4.89
C LYS A 87 -10.65 -7.42 -4.12
N LEU A 88 -10.83 -6.15 -4.51
CA LEU A 88 -11.78 -5.27 -3.83
C LEU A 88 -13.23 -5.79 -3.80
N PRO A 89 -13.76 -6.44 -4.86
CA PRO A 89 -15.13 -6.97 -4.82
C PRO A 89 -15.33 -8.23 -3.97
N LEU A 90 -14.27 -8.88 -3.47
CA LEU A 90 -14.38 -10.09 -2.66
C LEU A 90 -15.27 -9.88 -1.43
N GLY A 91 -16.02 -10.90 -1.05
CA GLY A 91 -16.96 -10.81 0.07
C GLY A 91 -17.98 -9.66 -0.06
N GLY A 92 -18.37 -9.32 -1.29
CA GLY A 92 -19.26 -8.20 -1.58
C GLY A 92 -18.65 -6.81 -1.29
N GLY A 93 -17.32 -6.71 -1.23
CA GLY A 93 -16.60 -5.47 -0.91
C GLY A 93 -16.50 -5.14 0.58
N ALA A 94 -17.15 -5.88 1.47
CA ALA A 94 -17.10 -5.60 2.90
C ALA A 94 -15.75 -5.94 3.55
N HIS A 95 -15.01 -6.90 2.99
CA HIS A 95 -13.77 -7.42 3.58
C HIS A 95 -12.67 -6.34 3.73
N VAL A 96 -12.55 -5.42 2.77
CA VAL A 96 -11.55 -4.35 2.83
C VAL A 96 -11.87 -3.32 3.92
N HIS A 97 -13.15 -3.03 4.18
CA HIS A 97 -13.53 -2.16 5.29
C HIS A 97 -13.26 -2.78 6.66
N ARG A 98 -13.44 -4.10 6.80
CA ARG A 98 -13.01 -4.81 8.01
C ARG A 98 -11.50 -4.71 8.20
N TYR A 99 -10.74 -4.88 7.13
CA TYR A 99 -9.28 -4.69 7.18
C TYR A 99 -8.91 -3.26 7.61
N ILE A 100 -9.51 -2.24 7.01
CA ILE A 100 -9.28 -0.84 7.39
C ILE A 100 -9.64 -0.61 8.87
N GLY A 101 -10.73 -1.21 9.36
CA GLY A 101 -11.11 -1.16 10.78
C GLY A 101 -10.04 -1.74 11.70
N GLU A 102 -9.42 -2.87 11.35
CA GLU A 102 -8.30 -3.43 12.11
C GLU A 102 -7.07 -2.51 12.11
N LEU A 103 -6.77 -1.85 10.98
CA LEU A 103 -5.68 -0.87 10.92
C LEU A 103 -5.98 0.37 11.78
N LYS A 104 -7.23 0.83 11.82
CA LYS A 104 -7.67 1.94 12.70
C LYS A 104 -7.48 1.57 14.16
N ALA A 105 -7.82 0.34 14.55
CA ALA A 105 -7.58 -0.12 15.91
C ALA A 105 -6.08 -0.09 16.31
N MET A 106 -5.16 -0.28 15.36
CA MET A 106 -3.71 -0.12 15.63
C MET A 106 -3.33 1.34 15.86
N ALA A 107 -3.93 2.29 15.12
CA ALA A 107 -3.73 3.72 15.33
C ALA A 107 -4.27 4.17 16.69
N ASP A 108 -5.46 3.69 17.07
CA ASP A 108 -6.06 3.93 18.39
C ASP A 108 -5.20 3.36 19.53
N ALA A 109 -4.60 2.17 19.33
CA ALA A 109 -3.68 1.58 20.28
C ALA A 109 -2.44 2.48 20.51
N VAL A 110 -1.89 3.11 19.46
CA VAL A 110 -0.83 4.11 19.61
C VAL A 110 -1.32 5.32 20.39
N ARG A 111 -2.50 5.86 20.05
CA ARG A 111 -3.09 7.04 20.69
C ARG A 111 -3.28 6.87 22.20
N THR A 112 -3.72 5.68 22.59
CA THR A 112 -3.98 5.31 23.99
C THR A 112 -2.74 4.74 24.69
N SER A 113 -1.64 4.52 23.96
CA SER A 113 -0.40 4.05 24.55
C SER A 113 0.28 5.17 25.35
N ASN A 114 0.71 4.85 26.57
CA ASN A 114 1.58 5.73 27.35
C ASN A 114 3.06 5.59 26.94
N ILE A 115 3.33 5.23 25.68
CA ILE A 115 4.69 5.04 25.16
C ILE A 115 5.13 6.36 24.52
N GLU A 116 6.21 6.92 25.06
CA GLU A 116 6.80 8.15 24.54
C GLU A 116 7.42 7.95 23.15
N GLY A 117 7.56 9.04 22.40
CA GLY A 117 8.32 9.06 21.14
C GLY A 117 7.48 8.85 19.87
N PHE A 118 6.21 8.44 19.98
CA PHE A 118 5.34 8.29 18.81
C PHE A 118 4.99 9.62 18.12
N GLY A 119 5.15 10.78 18.77
CA GLY A 119 4.91 12.07 18.13
C GLY A 119 3.50 12.16 17.53
N ARG A 120 3.38 12.57 16.27
CA ARG A 120 2.09 12.70 15.56
C ARG A 120 1.62 11.41 14.86
N THR A 121 2.18 10.26 15.22
CA THR A 121 1.92 8.98 14.52
C THR A 121 0.43 8.63 14.45
N ALA A 122 -0.29 8.68 15.58
CA ALA A 122 -1.71 8.34 15.59
C ALA A 122 -2.54 9.26 14.70
N ASP A 123 -2.33 10.58 14.77
CA ASP A 123 -3.06 11.56 13.95
C ASP A 123 -2.78 11.40 12.46
N ASN A 124 -1.53 11.08 12.08
CA ASN A 124 -1.17 10.85 10.69
C ASN A 124 -1.74 9.53 10.16
N LEU A 125 -1.79 8.49 11.00
CA LEU A 125 -2.46 7.22 10.66
C LEU A 125 -3.95 7.42 10.44
N ASP A 126 -4.64 8.16 11.31
CA ASP A 126 -6.07 8.41 11.17
C ASP A 126 -6.40 9.11 9.85
N ARG A 127 -5.59 10.10 9.46
CA ARG A 127 -5.72 10.78 8.16
C ARG A 127 -5.48 9.83 7.00
N ALA A 128 -4.39 9.06 7.04
CA ALA A 128 -4.06 8.09 5.99
C ALA A 128 -5.13 7.01 5.82
N LEU A 129 -5.72 6.54 6.92
CA LEU A 129 -6.77 5.53 6.93
C LEU A 129 -8.14 6.10 6.51
N ALA A 130 -8.39 7.39 6.77
CA ALA A 130 -9.54 8.09 6.22
C ALA A 130 -9.42 8.27 4.71
N ASP A 131 -8.24 8.68 4.23
CA ASP A 131 -7.96 8.79 2.79
C ASP A 131 -8.13 7.44 2.08
N LEU A 132 -7.65 6.36 2.70
CA LEU A 132 -7.83 5.00 2.21
C LEU A 132 -9.31 4.62 2.12
N ASP A 133 -10.10 4.81 3.19
CA ASP A 133 -11.52 4.45 3.19
C ASP A 133 -12.30 5.22 2.11
N GLU A 134 -12.00 6.51 1.94
CA GLU A 134 -12.63 7.34 0.90
C GLU A 134 -12.29 6.84 -0.51
N ALA A 135 -11.02 6.59 -0.81
CA ALA A 135 -10.56 6.04 -2.09
C ALA A 135 -11.16 4.66 -2.37
N THR A 136 -11.20 3.78 -1.37
CA THR A 136 -11.79 2.44 -1.47
C THR A 136 -13.28 2.54 -1.85
N ARG A 137 -14.05 3.37 -1.15
CA ARG A 137 -15.49 3.56 -1.44
C ARG A 137 -15.71 4.13 -2.83
N PHE A 138 -14.87 5.08 -3.26
CA PHE A 138 -14.94 5.65 -4.60
C PHE A 138 -14.77 4.58 -5.68
N LEU A 139 -13.71 3.76 -5.58
CA LEU A 139 -13.46 2.68 -6.52
C LEU A 139 -14.59 1.63 -6.52
N GLN A 140 -15.10 1.26 -5.35
CA GLN A 140 -16.24 0.34 -5.25
C GLN A 140 -17.49 0.88 -5.92
N ARG A 141 -17.80 2.18 -5.76
CA ARG A 141 -18.91 2.84 -6.46
C ARG A 141 -18.73 2.78 -7.98
N LEU A 142 -17.54 3.11 -8.48
CA LEU A 142 -17.27 3.02 -9.93
C LEU A 142 -17.47 1.60 -10.47
N LEU A 143 -17.00 0.58 -9.74
CA LEU A 143 -17.20 -0.82 -10.13
C LEU A 143 -18.68 -1.21 -10.12
N ALA A 144 -19.44 -0.80 -9.11
CA ALA A 144 -20.87 -1.05 -9.01
C ALA A 144 -21.67 -0.36 -10.13
N ASP A 145 -21.25 0.84 -10.54
CA ASP A 145 -21.85 1.60 -11.64
C ASP A 145 -21.42 1.11 -13.04
N GLY A 146 -20.63 0.03 -13.13
CA GLY A 146 -20.11 -0.50 -14.40
C GLY A 146 -19.03 0.35 -15.06
N LYS A 147 -18.46 1.33 -14.35
CA LYS A 147 -17.41 2.25 -14.83
C LYS A 147 -16.01 1.66 -14.60
N ALA A 148 -15.78 0.44 -15.11
CA ALA A 148 -14.55 -0.30 -14.86
C ALA A 148 -13.29 0.44 -15.33
N ASP A 149 -13.31 1.07 -16.50
CA ASP A 149 -12.16 1.81 -17.04
C ASP A 149 -11.75 2.97 -16.14
N ALA A 150 -12.72 3.73 -15.62
CA ALA A 150 -12.48 4.81 -14.67
C ALA A 150 -11.91 4.28 -13.35
N ALA A 151 -12.37 3.12 -12.87
CA ALA A 151 -11.81 2.48 -11.68
C ALA A 151 -10.35 2.03 -11.92
N MET A 152 -10.02 1.55 -13.13
CA MET A 152 -8.66 1.11 -13.47
C MET A 152 -7.67 2.27 -13.55
N ALA A 153 -8.11 3.47 -13.93
CA ALA A 153 -7.27 4.66 -13.90
C ALA A 153 -6.71 4.96 -12.50
N GLY A 154 -7.47 4.63 -11.45
CA GLY A 154 -7.05 4.78 -10.06
C GLY A 154 -6.26 3.61 -9.48
N ALA A 155 -6.02 2.53 -10.24
CA ALA A 155 -5.50 1.28 -9.68
C ALA A 155 -4.10 1.41 -9.07
N THR A 156 -3.14 1.93 -9.84
CA THR A 156 -1.74 2.12 -9.39
C THR A 156 -1.64 3.05 -8.17
N PRO A 157 -2.22 4.27 -8.16
CA PRO A 157 -2.14 5.12 -6.98
C PRO A 157 -2.88 4.52 -5.78
N TYR A 158 -3.99 3.79 -5.98
CA TYR A 158 -4.68 3.10 -4.90
C TYR A 158 -3.81 2.01 -4.25
N LEU A 159 -3.08 1.21 -5.05
CA LEU A 159 -2.19 0.17 -4.52
C LEU A 159 -1.11 0.77 -3.61
N ARG A 160 -0.48 1.89 -4.01
CA ARG A 160 0.50 2.57 -3.16
C ARG A 160 -0.15 3.14 -1.90
N LEU A 161 -1.34 3.74 -2.03
CA LEU A 161 -2.09 4.32 -0.91
C LEU A 161 -2.38 3.29 0.18
N ILE A 162 -3.04 2.18 -0.17
CA ILE A 162 -3.37 1.12 0.79
C ILE A 162 -2.11 0.52 1.43
N SER A 163 -1.02 0.41 0.67
CA SER A 163 0.24 -0.14 1.15
C SER A 163 0.94 0.79 2.15
N LEU A 164 0.95 2.10 1.90
CA LEU A 164 1.48 3.10 2.85
C LEU A 164 0.67 3.12 4.15
N ALA A 165 -0.66 3.17 4.05
CA ALA A 165 -1.54 3.19 5.22
C ALA A 165 -1.38 1.91 6.07
N ALA A 166 -1.38 0.73 5.42
CA ALA A 166 -1.15 -0.55 6.09
C ALA A 166 0.27 -0.65 6.67
N GLY A 167 1.30 -0.24 5.92
CA GLY A 167 2.69 -0.25 6.38
C GLY A 167 2.89 0.61 7.62
N GLY A 168 2.32 1.82 7.64
CA GLY A 168 2.34 2.70 8.81
C GLY A 168 1.69 2.06 10.04
N ALA A 169 0.52 1.42 9.87
CA ALA A 169 -0.18 0.74 10.96
C ALA A 169 0.61 -0.48 11.49
N TYR A 170 1.23 -1.28 10.62
CA TYR A 170 2.09 -2.39 11.07
C TYR A 170 3.38 -1.91 11.74
N LEU A 171 3.98 -0.79 11.30
CA LEU A 171 5.10 -0.17 12.00
C LEU A 171 4.69 0.36 13.38
N ALA A 172 3.50 0.93 13.51
CA ALA A 172 2.91 1.33 14.78
C ALA A 172 2.73 0.14 15.72
N GLN A 173 2.16 -0.96 15.22
CA GLN A 173 2.07 -2.20 15.98
C GLN A 173 3.46 -2.71 16.42
N GLY A 174 4.46 -2.61 15.54
CA GLY A 174 5.85 -2.93 15.85
C GLY A 174 6.45 -2.04 16.95
N GLY A 175 6.19 -0.73 16.92
CA GLY A 175 6.62 0.20 17.96
C GLY A 175 5.93 -0.02 19.31
N LEU A 176 4.67 -0.45 19.29
CA LEU A 176 3.93 -0.82 20.50
C LEU A 176 4.51 -2.09 21.14
N ALA A 177 4.96 -3.05 20.33
CA ALA A 177 5.57 -4.29 20.79
C ALA A 177 7.03 -4.13 21.22
N ASP A 178 7.78 -3.22 20.57
CA ASP A 178 9.19 -2.99 20.79
C ASP A 178 9.51 -1.50 20.71
N ARG A 179 9.86 -0.90 21.87
CA ARG A 179 10.17 0.53 21.99
C ARG A 179 11.34 0.96 21.09
N GLY A 180 12.25 0.05 20.73
CA GLY A 180 13.34 0.32 19.79
C GLY A 180 12.87 0.68 18.38
N ARG A 181 11.62 0.35 18.03
CA ARG A 181 11.03 0.61 16.70
C ARG A 181 10.19 1.89 16.64
N VAL A 182 9.95 2.55 17.76
CA VAL A 182 9.10 3.76 17.83
C VAL A 182 9.65 4.87 16.94
N ALA A 183 10.96 5.10 16.95
CA ALA A 183 11.60 6.11 16.12
C ALA A 183 11.39 5.86 14.62
N LEU A 184 11.51 4.60 14.18
CA LEU A 184 11.26 4.20 12.78
C LEU A 184 9.79 4.38 12.40
N CYS A 185 8.88 3.96 13.27
CA CYS A 185 7.44 4.16 13.07
C CYS A 185 7.10 5.65 12.92
N ARG A 186 7.60 6.49 13.83
CA ARG A 186 7.38 7.93 13.76
C ARG A 186 7.95 8.54 12.49
N PHE A 187 9.16 8.15 12.10
CA PHE A 187 9.75 8.63 10.84
C PHE A 187 8.84 8.33 9.66
N PHE A 188 8.36 7.10 9.54
CA PHE A 188 7.42 6.71 8.49
C PHE A 188 6.13 7.52 8.55
N ALA A 189 5.55 7.67 9.74
CA ALA A 189 4.30 8.38 9.92
C ALA A 189 4.39 9.88 9.60
N GLU A 190 5.52 10.53 9.92
CA GLU A 190 5.70 11.97 9.74
C GLU A 190 6.23 12.34 8.35
N ASN A 191 6.91 11.41 7.64
CA ASN A 191 7.55 11.72 6.35
C ASN A 191 6.91 11.03 5.14
N LEU A 192 6.26 9.88 5.32
CA LEU A 192 5.76 9.08 4.19
C LEU A 192 4.22 9.04 4.12
N LEU A 193 3.53 9.01 5.26
CA LEU A 193 2.06 8.96 5.25
C LEU A 193 1.39 10.18 4.61
N GLY A 194 2.08 11.33 4.52
CA GLY A 194 1.57 12.49 3.81
C GLY A 194 1.25 12.24 2.32
N GLU A 195 1.90 11.24 1.70
CA GLU A 195 1.65 10.85 0.31
C GLU A 195 0.22 10.35 0.08
N THR A 196 -0.46 9.77 1.10
CA THR A 196 -1.78 9.15 0.93
C THR A 196 -2.83 10.13 0.41
N ARG A 197 -2.75 11.39 0.82
CA ARG A 197 -3.67 12.43 0.36
C ARG A 197 -3.54 12.67 -1.14
N ALA A 198 -2.32 12.88 -1.62
CA ALA A 198 -2.06 13.11 -3.05
C ALA A 198 -2.40 11.86 -3.87
N LEU A 199 -2.17 10.66 -3.33
CA LEU A 199 -2.56 9.42 -3.98
C LEU A 199 -4.09 9.28 -4.06
N LYS A 200 -4.82 9.65 -3.01
CA LYS A 200 -6.29 9.67 -3.02
C LYS A 200 -6.82 10.62 -4.10
N GLU A 201 -6.31 11.84 -4.15
CA GLU A 201 -6.70 12.83 -5.16
C GLU A 201 -6.47 12.27 -6.58
N ARG A 202 -5.36 11.56 -6.83
CA ARG A 202 -5.15 10.85 -8.12
C ARG A 202 -6.15 9.72 -8.37
N VAL A 203 -6.56 8.99 -7.33
CA VAL A 203 -7.57 7.92 -7.46
C VAL A 203 -8.94 8.50 -7.81
N ILE A 204 -9.34 9.58 -7.15
CA ILE A 204 -10.69 10.16 -7.27
C ILE A 204 -10.82 11.05 -8.52
N ASP A 205 -9.84 11.93 -8.74
CA ASP A 205 -9.93 13.01 -9.73
C ASP A 205 -9.07 12.77 -10.98
N GLY A 206 -8.20 11.75 -10.97
CA GLY A 206 -7.18 11.56 -12.01
C GLY A 206 -7.67 10.94 -13.33
N ALA A 207 -8.84 10.31 -13.36
CA ALA A 207 -9.29 9.51 -14.51
C ALA A 207 -9.49 10.33 -15.80
N GLU A 208 -10.11 11.50 -15.68
CA GLU A 208 -10.42 12.35 -16.83
C GLU A 208 -9.14 12.91 -17.47
N SER A 209 -8.21 13.43 -16.66
CA SER A 209 -6.95 13.99 -17.13
C SER A 209 -6.05 12.92 -17.76
N LEU A 210 -6.03 11.70 -17.20
CA LEU A 210 -5.33 10.56 -17.79
C LEU A 210 -5.88 10.21 -19.18
N ALA A 211 -7.20 10.15 -19.32
CA ALA A 211 -7.84 9.85 -20.60
C ALA A 211 -7.58 10.95 -21.65
N ALA A 212 -7.62 12.22 -21.25
CA ALA A 212 -7.29 13.35 -22.11
C ALA A 212 -5.83 13.31 -22.58
N ALA A 213 -4.89 13.06 -21.66
CA ALA A 213 -3.46 12.93 -21.99
C ALA A 213 -3.19 11.76 -22.95
N GLY A 214 -3.86 10.62 -22.74
CA GLY A 214 -3.75 9.46 -23.63
C GLY A 214 -4.16 9.78 -25.07
N LYS A 215 -5.25 10.54 -25.26
CA LYS A 215 -5.69 10.99 -26.60
C LYS A 215 -4.67 11.92 -27.27
N ALA A 216 -4.07 12.83 -26.50
CA ALA A 216 -3.12 13.82 -27.03
C ALA A 216 -1.78 13.20 -27.48
N LEU A 217 -1.36 12.08 -26.89
CA LEU A 217 -0.08 11.42 -27.20
C LEU A 217 -0.19 10.40 -28.36
N ILE A 218 -1.40 9.92 -28.66
CA ILE A 218 -1.65 8.91 -29.69
C ILE A 218 -2.17 9.54 -31.00
N ALA A 219 -2.61 10.80 -30.95
CA ALA A 219 -2.96 11.61 -32.12
C ALA A 219 -1.71 12.09 -32.88
#